data_AF-Q8C9T4-F1
#
_entry.id   AF-Q8C9T4-F1
#
_cell.length_a   1.000
_cell.length_b   1.000
_cell.length_c   1.000
_cell.angle_alpha   90.00
_cell.angle_beta   90.00
_cell.angle_gamma   90.00
#
_symmetry.space_group_name_H-M   'P 1'
#
loop_
_entity.id
_entity.type
_entity.pdbx_description
1 polymer ?
#
loop_
_entity_poly.entity_id
_entity_poly.type
_entity_poly.pdbx_seq_one_letter_code
_entity_poly.pdbx_strand_id
1 'polypeptide(L)'
;MAFSFLRLWPLLLLTCWTLVPDLALENFVSFLGGDNKCEGQVRLRNGGQWGLMCADGLGMQEASVICRELGCGSVKFMPRYVLTPEEMRQPWLYDAQCHGNESTFLECRLGSWGTISGCKCQCVAVITCSGGTTLQMGLVDGGSPCAGTAQATGASNFALRCDLHEKEAGVVCRQLECGTALQWSRAHDGTNGNQEQKYLTCQGTETNILQCLINVNVLEQCDLLTYTQVVCTGHVEARLLGGVHPCEGRLEVLRGLTWGTVCHDDLDLPMAHVVCRELGCGTAVSILGSSHFGYGSGPLWTEAFRCMGNESLLFHCLREPGHQCGHDQDAALICSGEKFRLVNGSSRCEGRVELLVQDAWQPLCAANWDLADATVLCHQLNCGYAVATPQGGHFGNVEGPIRTDVFHCVGTEPHLLSCPTSTLGAQACALGNSASALCSGECRQP
;
A
#
# COMPACT_ATOMS: atom_id res chain seq x y z
N MET A 1 -80.27 -46.13 15.91
CA MET A 1 -80.20 -47.59 15.71
C MET A 1 -78.74 -47.92 15.42
N ALA A 2 -77.99 -48.79 16.10
CA ALA A 2 -78.22 -49.65 17.25
C ALA A 2 -76.82 -50.04 17.82
N PHE A 3 -76.72 -50.07 19.16
CA PHE A 3 -75.96 -50.97 20.06
C PHE A 3 -74.63 -51.63 19.65
N SER A 4 -73.57 -51.44 20.47
CA SER A 4 -73.02 -52.40 21.47
C SER A 4 -71.64 -51.91 21.96
N PHE A 5 -71.42 -51.49 23.21
CA PHE A 5 -71.21 -52.22 24.47
C PHE A 5 -70.05 -53.24 24.50
N LEU A 6 -68.98 -52.89 25.25
CA LEU A 6 -68.33 -53.64 26.37
C LEU A 6 -66.84 -53.23 26.46
N ARG A 7 -66.47 -52.37 27.42
CA ARG A 7 -65.97 -52.68 28.78
C ARG A 7 -64.49 -53.13 28.81
N LEU A 8 -63.60 -52.23 29.28
CA LEU A 8 -62.81 -52.29 30.56
C LEU A 8 -61.61 -53.26 30.45
N TRP A 9 -60.34 -52.95 30.75
CA TRP A 9 -59.63 -51.91 31.53
C TRP A 9 -58.12 -52.36 31.60
N PRO A 10 -57.16 -51.69 32.28
CA PRO A 10 -56.82 -50.27 32.34
C PRO A 10 -55.26 -50.04 32.31
N LEU A 11 -54.87 -48.78 32.58
CA LEU A 11 -53.62 -48.31 33.21
C LEU A 11 -52.47 -47.76 32.34
N LEU A 12 -52.25 -46.46 32.60
CA LEU A 12 -50.99 -45.71 32.60
C LEU A 12 -50.40 -45.35 31.24
N LEU A 13 -50.61 -44.09 30.85
CA LEU A 13 -49.55 -43.06 30.90
C LEU A 13 -50.17 -41.69 30.62
N LEU A 14 -50.17 -40.83 31.64
CA LEU A 14 -50.20 -39.38 31.43
C LEU A 14 -48.93 -39.02 30.65
N THR A 15 -49.05 -38.80 29.34
CA THR A 15 -48.00 -38.11 28.61
C THR A 15 -48.08 -36.63 28.94
N CYS A 16 -47.21 -36.24 29.84
CA CYS A 16 -46.68 -34.91 30.03
C CYS A 16 -46.17 -34.39 28.66
N TRP A 17 -46.92 -33.51 27.99
CA TRP A 17 -46.34 -32.68 26.93
C TRP A 17 -45.86 -31.39 27.57
N THR A 18 -44.77 -31.49 28.33
CA THR A 18 -43.92 -30.34 28.65
C THR A 18 -43.14 -29.98 27.39
N LEU A 19 -43.32 -28.72 26.97
CA LEU A 19 -42.29 -27.83 26.43
C LEU A 19 -41.13 -28.55 25.72
N VAL A 20 -41.13 -28.52 24.39
CA VAL A 20 -39.88 -28.58 23.63
C VAL A 20 -39.33 -27.14 23.68
N PRO A 21 -38.25 -26.85 24.43
CA PRO A 21 -37.46 -25.68 24.09
C PRO A 21 -36.75 -26.01 22.79
N ASP A 22 -36.91 -25.10 21.84
CA ASP A 22 -36.09 -25.00 20.63
C ASP A 22 -34.62 -25.00 21.06
N LEU A 23 -33.98 -26.17 21.08
CA LEU A 23 -32.54 -26.34 21.17
C LEU A 23 -31.99 -25.90 19.82
N ALA A 24 -31.91 -24.59 19.62
CA ALA A 24 -31.01 -24.03 18.63
C ALA A 24 -29.66 -24.73 18.80
N LEU A 25 -29.16 -25.37 17.75
CA LEU A 25 -27.80 -25.90 17.69
C LEU A 25 -26.88 -24.76 18.15
N GLU A 26 -26.38 -24.84 19.38
CA GLU A 26 -25.45 -23.85 19.87
C GLU A 26 -24.14 -24.06 19.11
N ASN A 27 -23.77 -23.10 18.26
CA ASN A 27 -22.55 -23.17 17.47
C ASN A 27 -21.36 -23.50 18.37
N PHE A 28 -20.66 -24.59 18.06
CA PHE A 28 -19.52 -25.08 18.83
C PHE A 28 -18.30 -24.16 18.68
N VAL A 29 -18.16 -23.53 17.52
CA VAL A 29 -17.06 -22.62 17.16
C VAL A 29 -17.60 -21.21 16.91
N SER A 30 -16.84 -20.19 17.29
CA SER A 30 -17.12 -18.78 16.99
C SER A 30 -15.81 -17.99 16.94
N PHE A 31 -15.80 -16.89 16.20
CA PHE A 31 -14.77 -15.86 16.34
C PHE A 31 -15.10 -14.86 17.44
N LEU A 32 -14.06 -14.23 18.00
CA LEU A 32 -14.11 -13.13 18.96
C LEU A 32 -13.18 -11.99 18.49
N GLY A 33 -13.67 -10.74 18.55
CA GLY A 33 -12.83 -9.55 18.41
C GLY A 33 -12.33 -9.20 17.00
N GLY A 34 -12.94 -9.73 15.93
CA GLY A 34 -12.67 -9.31 14.54
C GLY A 34 -13.58 -8.20 14.05
N ASP A 35 -13.24 -7.54 12.94
CA ASP A 35 -14.05 -6.46 12.35
C ASP A 35 -15.36 -6.99 11.75
N ASN A 36 -15.40 -8.28 11.41
CA ASN A 36 -16.59 -8.98 10.94
C ASN A 36 -16.68 -10.42 11.47
N LYS A 37 -17.78 -11.10 11.16
CA LYS A 37 -18.07 -12.47 11.63
C LYS A 37 -17.15 -13.57 11.05
N CYS A 38 -16.30 -13.23 10.09
CA CYS A 38 -15.44 -14.15 9.35
C CYS A 38 -13.95 -13.95 9.69
N GLU A 39 -13.67 -13.24 10.78
CA GLU A 39 -12.33 -13.14 11.33
C GLU A 39 -12.34 -12.96 12.85
N GLY A 40 -11.23 -13.30 13.48
CA GLY A 40 -11.00 -13.06 14.90
C GLY A 40 -10.34 -14.24 15.61
N GLN A 41 -10.25 -14.13 16.92
CA GLN A 41 -9.73 -15.19 17.79
C GLN A 41 -10.70 -16.37 17.82
N VAL A 42 -10.17 -17.59 17.70
CA VAL A 42 -10.99 -18.81 17.77
C VAL A 42 -11.39 -19.07 19.22
N ARG A 43 -12.69 -19.16 19.46
CA ARG A 43 -13.25 -19.68 20.71
C ARG A 43 -14.16 -20.88 20.46
N LEU A 44 -14.09 -21.82 21.38
CA LEU A 44 -14.81 -23.09 21.35
C LEU A 44 -15.66 -23.22 22.60
N ARG A 45 -16.81 -23.88 22.47
CA ARG A 45 -17.73 -24.09 23.59
C ARG A 45 -17.53 -25.46 24.22
N ASN A 46 -17.25 -25.51 25.51
CA ASN A 46 -17.14 -26.75 26.28
C ASN A 46 -17.87 -26.63 27.63
N GLY A 47 -18.76 -27.58 27.93
CA GLY A 47 -19.49 -27.60 29.21
C GLY A 47 -20.31 -26.34 29.52
N GLY A 48 -20.77 -25.60 28.51
CA GLY A 48 -21.50 -24.33 28.67
C GLY A 48 -20.62 -23.08 28.84
N GLN A 49 -19.29 -23.23 28.85
CA GLN A 49 -18.34 -22.11 28.90
C GLN A 49 -17.61 -21.96 27.56
N TRP A 50 -17.20 -20.72 27.25
CA TRP A 50 -16.32 -20.44 26.12
C TRP A 50 -14.86 -20.50 26.57
N GLY A 51 -14.01 -21.10 25.73
CA GLY A 51 -12.57 -21.11 25.89
C GLY A 51 -11.85 -20.79 24.59
N LEU A 52 -10.63 -20.29 24.70
CA LEU A 52 -9.80 -19.94 23.55
C LEU A 52 -9.01 -21.15 23.07
N MET A 53 -8.46 -21.05 21.87
CA MET A 53 -7.63 -22.10 21.29
C MET A 53 -6.16 -21.67 21.25
N CYS A 54 -5.27 -22.55 21.71
CA CYS A 54 -3.83 -22.29 21.67
C CYS A 54 -3.35 -22.33 20.21
N ALA A 55 -2.48 -21.41 19.83
CA ALA A 55 -1.95 -21.35 18.47
C ALA A 55 -0.82 -22.36 18.20
N ASP A 56 -0.28 -23.01 19.24
CA ASP A 56 0.68 -24.08 19.07
C ASP A 56 0.03 -25.27 18.37
N GLY A 57 0.68 -25.78 17.33
CA GLY A 57 0.19 -26.93 16.57
C GLY A 57 -1.02 -26.65 15.68
N LEU A 58 -1.73 -25.52 15.85
CA LEU A 58 -2.80 -25.12 14.95
C LEU A 58 -2.23 -24.79 13.57
N GLY A 59 -2.75 -25.46 12.55
CA GLY A 59 -2.35 -25.32 11.15
C GLY A 59 -3.46 -24.80 10.25
N MET A 60 -3.13 -24.68 8.96
CA MET A 60 -4.07 -24.23 7.94
C MET A 60 -5.23 -25.23 7.71
N GLN A 61 -5.05 -26.51 8.06
CA GLN A 61 -6.09 -27.53 7.92
C GLN A 61 -7.22 -27.30 8.93
N GLU A 62 -6.87 -27.08 10.20
CA GLU A 62 -7.82 -26.73 11.26
C GLU A 62 -8.55 -25.42 10.94
N ALA A 63 -7.81 -24.40 10.54
CA ALA A 63 -8.39 -23.11 10.16
C ALA A 63 -9.34 -23.22 8.95
N SER A 64 -9.03 -24.09 7.99
CA SER A 64 -9.91 -24.35 6.85
C SER A 64 -11.23 -24.99 7.25
N VAL A 65 -11.23 -25.91 8.23
CA VAL A 65 -12.46 -26.52 8.76
C VAL A 65 -13.31 -25.45 9.46
N ILE A 66 -12.68 -24.63 10.31
CA ILE A 66 -13.36 -23.55 11.05
C ILE A 66 -14.00 -22.53 10.09
N CYS A 67 -13.26 -22.04 9.09
CA CYS A 67 -13.80 -21.10 8.11
C CYS A 67 -14.97 -21.68 7.31
N ARG A 68 -14.92 -22.98 6.99
CA ARG A 68 -15.99 -23.68 6.28
C ARG A 68 -17.23 -23.86 7.15
N GLU A 69 -17.08 -24.30 8.40
CA GLU A 69 -18.17 -24.49 9.35
C GLU A 69 -18.94 -23.18 9.59
N LEU A 70 -18.21 -22.05 9.69
CA LEU A 70 -18.80 -20.73 9.87
C LEU A 70 -19.37 -20.10 8.58
N GLY A 71 -19.27 -20.79 7.44
CA GLY A 71 -19.77 -20.29 6.15
C GLY A 71 -18.97 -19.08 5.61
N CYS A 72 -17.70 -18.95 5.98
CA CYS A 72 -16.82 -17.83 5.65
C CYS A 72 -15.85 -18.12 4.49
N GLY A 73 -15.93 -19.33 3.91
CA GLY A 73 -15.15 -19.79 2.77
C GLY A 73 -13.79 -20.36 3.17
N SER A 74 -12.72 -20.04 2.43
CA SER A 74 -11.38 -20.57 2.68
C SER A 74 -10.58 -19.70 3.65
N VAL A 75 -9.66 -20.29 4.41
CA VAL A 75 -8.69 -19.53 5.20
C VAL A 75 -7.79 -18.67 4.31
N LYS A 76 -7.52 -17.43 4.71
CA LYS A 76 -6.56 -16.52 4.06
C LYS A 76 -5.29 -16.39 4.89
N PHE A 77 -5.45 -16.05 6.16
CA PHE A 77 -4.33 -15.83 7.09
C PHE A 77 -4.66 -16.39 8.46
N MET A 78 -3.62 -16.74 9.20
CA MET A 78 -3.74 -17.22 10.57
C MET A 78 -2.58 -16.69 11.43
N PRO A 79 -2.51 -15.37 11.69
CA PRO A 79 -1.52 -14.81 12.59
C PRO A 79 -1.63 -15.37 14.00
N ARG A 80 -0.49 -15.37 14.69
CA ARG A 80 -0.39 -15.76 16.11
C ARG A 80 -0.22 -14.52 16.96
N TYR A 81 -1.12 -14.30 17.91
CA TYR A 81 -1.12 -13.12 18.79
C TYR A 81 -0.77 -13.54 20.22
N VAL A 82 0.32 -13.00 20.78
CA VAL A 82 0.63 -13.11 22.20
C VAL A 82 -0.38 -12.28 22.98
N LEU A 83 -1.13 -12.93 23.87
CA LEU A 83 -2.22 -12.27 24.60
C LEU A 83 -1.73 -11.43 25.78
N THR A 84 -2.62 -10.57 26.29
CA THR A 84 -2.44 -9.89 27.57
C THR A 84 -2.64 -10.86 28.74
N PRO A 85 -2.03 -10.62 29.91
CA PRO A 85 -2.23 -11.46 31.11
C PRO A 85 -3.70 -11.58 31.56
N GLU A 86 -4.56 -10.62 31.21
CA GLU A 86 -5.98 -10.63 31.55
C GLU A 86 -6.79 -11.62 30.70
N GLU A 87 -6.44 -11.75 29.41
CA GLU A 87 -7.09 -12.66 28.46
C GLU A 87 -6.68 -14.13 28.66
N MET A 88 -5.55 -14.37 29.34
CA MET A 88 -5.03 -15.73 29.62
C MET A 88 -5.85 -16.56 30.64
N ARG A 89 -6.88 -15.98 31.28
CA ARG A 89 -7.65 -16.62 32.37
C ARG A 89 -8.69 -17.66 31.93
N GLN A 90 -8.92 -17.85 30.64
CA GLN A 90 -9.92 -18.81 30.12
C GLN A 90 -9.36 -20.24 30.00
N PRO A 91 -10.20 -21.29 29.91
CA PRO A 91 -9.74 -22.65 29.58
C PRO A 91 -9.34 -22.75 28.10
N TRP A 92 -8.28 -23.49 27.81
CA TRP A 92 -7.70 -23.58 26.47
C TRP A 92 -7.78 -24.98 25.90
N LEU A 93 -8.10 -25.08 24.61
CA LEU A 93 -7.93 -26.31 23.85
C LEU A 93 -6.54 -26.37 23.21
N TYR A 94 -5.90 -27.54 23.29
CA TYR A 94 -4.59 -27.85 22.72
C TYR A 94 -4.67 -28.91 21.61
N ASP A 95 -3.65 -28.93 20.74
CA ASP A 95 -3.31 -30.05 19.85
C ASP A 95 -4.46 -30.62 19.00
N ALA A 96 -5.38 -29.77 18.54
CA ALA A 96 -6.40 -30.22 17.61
C ALA A 96 -5.77 -30.56 16.25
N GLN A 97 -6.20 -31.67 15.67
CA GLN A 97 -5.71 -32.15 14.38
C GLN A 97 -6.90 -32.47 13.47
N CYS A 98 -6.98 -31.76 12.35
CA CYS A 98 -7.92 -31.98 11.27
C CYS A 98 -7.18 -32.53 10.04
N HIS A 99 -7.89 -33.20 9.14
CA HIS A 99 -7.43 -33.53 7.79
C HIS A 99 -7.71 -32.38 6.80
N GLY A 100 -8.67 -31.49 7.14
CA GLY A 100 -9.08 -30.34 6.34
C GLY A 100 -10.35 -30.60 5.51
N ASN A 101 -10.92 -31.81 5.52
CA ASN A 101 -12.14 -32.17 4.79
C ASN A 101 -13.37 -32.36 5.68
N GLU A 102 -13.21 -32.24 7.00
CA GLU A 102 -14.25 -32.37 8.01
C GLU A 102 -15.36 -31.31 7.85
N SER A 103 -16.62 -31.68 8.05
CA SER A 103 -17.72 -30.73 7.89
C SER A 103 -17.85 -29.78 9.08
N THR A 104 -17.48 -30.27 10.27
CA THR A 104 -17.46 -29.53 11.53
C THR A 104 -16.15 -29.78 12.27
N PHE A 105 -15.72 -28.81 13.09
CA PHE A 105 -14.49 -28.89 13.87
C PHE A 105 -14.54 -30.00 14.94
N LEU A 106 -15.74 -30.41 15.36
CA LEU A 106 -15.97 -31.54 16.28
C LEU A 106 -15.54 -32.90 15.68
N GLU A 107 -15.52 -33.04 14.36
CA GLU A 107 -15.05 -34.26 13.69
C GLU A 107 -13.53 -34.40 13.71
N CYS A 108 -12.81 -33.30 13.99
CA CYS A 108 -11.37 -33.33 14.14
C CYS A 108 -10.97 -34.06 15.42
N ARG A 109 -9.72 -34.53 15.48
CA ARG A 109 -9.15 -35.06 16.71
C ARG A 109 -8.86 -33.89 17.65
N LEU A 110 -9.80 -33.61 18.56
CA LEU A 110 -9.61 -32.61 19.60
C LEU A 110 -8.64 -33.11 20.67
N GLY A 111 -7.70 -32.25 21.09
CA GLY A 111 -6.80 -32.54 22.18
C GLY A 111 -7.41 -32.23 23.55
N SER A 112 -6.54 -31.97 24.52
CA SER A 112 -6.93 -31.76 25.92
C SER A 112 -7.32 -30.32 26.20
N TRP A 113 -8.14 -30.13 27.25
CA TRP A 113 -8.43 -28.82 27.82
C TRP A 113 -7.55 -28.56 29.04
N GLY A 114 -6.99 -27.35 29.16
CA GLY A 114 -6.07 -27.03 30.25
C GLY A 114 -5.76 -25.55 30.44
N THR A 115 -4.77 -25.27 31.29
CA THR A 115 -4.24 -23.93 31.59
C THR A 115 -3.19 -23.49 30.55
N ILE A 116 -3.13 -22.18 30.25
CA ILE A 116 -2.22 -21.55 29.26
C ILE A 116 -0.76 -22.00 29.34
N SER A 117 -0.30 -22.49 30.50
CA SER A 117 1.04 -23.05 30.70
C SER A 117 1.43 -24.17 29.72
N GLY A 118 0.46 -24.85 29.09
CA GLY A 118 0.71 -25.81 28.01
C GLY A 118 1.03 -25.18 26.65
N CYS A 119 0.71 -23.89 26.46
CA CYS A 119 0.96 -23.12 25.24
C CYS A 119 2.34 -22.46 25.32
N LYS A 120 3.33 -23.03 24.65
CA LYS A 120 4.72 -22.54 24.61
C LYS A 120 4.81 -21.12 24.09
N CYS A 121 4.05 -20.78 23.06
CA CYS A 121 4.04 -19.41 22.52
C CYS A 121 3.24 -18.41 23.36
N GLN A 122 2.45 -18.87 24.34
CA GLN A 122 1.49 -18.06 25.10
C GLN A 122 0.58 -17.21 24.19
N CYS A 123 0.15 -17.79 23.07
CA CYS A 123 -0.48 -17.08 21.97
C CYS A 123 -1.76 -17.78 21.47
N VAL A 124 -2.69 -17.00 20.92
CA VAL A 124 -3.87 -17.48 20.16
C VAL A 124 -3.63 -17.37 18.68
N ALA A 125 -4.33 -18.19 17.91
CA ALA A 125 -4.50 -17.94 16.49
C ALA A 125 -5.67 -16.98 16.27
N VAL A 126 -5.44 -15.95 15.47
CA VAL A 126 -6.48 -15.14 14.85
C VAL A 126 -6.63 -15.63 13.43
N ILE A 127 -7.82 -16.09 13.05
CA ILE A 127 -8.06 -16.58 11.70
C ILE A 127 -8.77 -15.48 10.91
N THR A 128 -8.32 -15.24 9.69
CA THR A 128 -9.03 -14.44 8.70
C THR A 128 -9.44 -15.34 7.53
N CYS A 129 -10.75 -15.49 7.32
CA CYS A 129 -11.29 -16.26 6.20
C CYS A 129 -11.50 -15.37 4.96
N SER A 130 -11.90 -15.95 3.83
CA SER A 130 -12.16 -15.21 2.59
C SER A 130 -13.29 -14.19 2.68
N GLY A 131 -14.24 -14.37 3.61
CA GLY A 131 -15.28 -13.38 3.93
C GLY A 131 -14.83 -12.30 4.92
N GLY A 132 -13.57 -12.32 5.36
CA GLY A 132 -12.98 -11.39 6.31
C GLY A 132 -12.33 -10.16 5.66
N THR A 133 -11.73 -9.31 6.49
CA THR A 133 -11.02 -8.11 6.06
C THR A 133 -9.57 -8.48 5.73
N THR A 134 -9.08 -8.07 4.56
CA THR A 134 -7.67 -8.31 4.21
C THR A 134 -6.81 -7.14 4.66
N LEU A 135 -5.85 -7.40 5.55
CA LEU A 135 -4.76 -6.46 5.81
C LEU A 135 -3.79 -6.47 4.64
N GLN A 136 -3.48 -5.28 4.11
CA GLN A 136 -2.46 -5.10 3.09
C GLN A 136 -1.23 -4.48 3.71
N MET A 137 -0.07 -4.97 3.29
CA MET A 137 1.23 -4.45 3.71
C MET A 137 1.87 -3.75 2.53
N GLY A 138 2.43 -2.59 2.78
CA GLY A 138 3.18 -1.83 1.78
C GLY A 138 4.30 -1.01 2.42
N LEU A 139 5.19 -0.52 1.56
CA LEU A 139 6.15 0.51 1.90
C LEU A 139 5.63 1.84 1.32
N VAL A 140 5.44 2.84 2.18
CA VAL A 140 4.90 4.15 1.81
C VAL A 140 5.93 5.24 2.05
N ASP A 141 5.71 6.42 1.47
CA ASP A 141 6.57 7.60 1.65
C ASP A 141 8.04 7.36 1.24
N GLY A 142 8.29 6.49 0.24
CA GLY A 142 9.61 6.25 -0.36
C GLY A 142 9.59 6.33 -1.90
N GLY A 143 10.77 6.31 -2.52
CA GLY A 143 10.93 6.53 -3.97
C GLY A 143 10.44 5.39 -4.87
N SER A 144 10.05 4.24 -4.30
CA SER A 144 9.50 3.12 -5.05
C SER A 144 8.65 2.21 -4.15
N PRO A 145 7.86 1.27 -4.69
CA PRO A 145 7.15 0.25 -3.90
C PRO A 145 8.07 -0.64 -3.04
N CYS A 146 9.38 -0.63 -3.30
CA CYS A 146 10.39 -1.42 -2.61
C CYS A 146 11.23 -0.63 -1.59
N ALA A 147 10.86 0.62 -1.29
CA ALA A 147 11.50 1.42 -0.25
C ALA A 147 10.50 2.35 0.43
N GLY A 148 10.63 2.54 1.74
CA GLY A 148 9.77 3.45 2.50
C GLY A 148 9.47 2.97 3.91
N THR A 149 8.51 3.60 4.56
CA THR A 149 8.02 3.20 5.88
C THR A 149 7.03 2.05 5.73
N ALA A 150 7.21 0.98 6.52
CA ALA A 150 6.28 -0.14 6.52
C ALA A 150 4.94 0.29 7.12
N GLN A 151 3.87 0.04 6.37
CA GLN A 151 2.51 0.35 6.77
C GLN A 151 1.60 -0.85 6.51
N ALA A 152 0.82 -1.21 7.54
CA ALA A 152 -0.29 -2.12 7.42
C ALA A 152 -1.58 -1.32 7.25
N THR A 153 -2.39 -1.62 6.24
CA THR A 153 -3.66 -0.94 5.96
C THR A 153 -4.82 -1.92 6.01
N GLY A 154 -5.84 -1.63 6.83
CA GLY A 154 -7.09 -2.39 6.92
C GLY A 154 -8.27 -1.69 6.23
N ALA A 155 -9.43 -2.37 6.13
CA ALA A 155 -10.61 -1.83 5.42
C ALA A 155 -11.29 -0.64 6.12
N SER A 156 -10.99 -0.38 7.39
CA SER A 156 -11.52 0.75 8.17
C SER A 156 -10.70 2.05 8.01
N ASN A 157 -9.84 2.14 6.98
CA ASN A 157 -8.80 3.18 6.86
C ASN A 157 -7.83 3.25 8.05
N PHE A 158 -7.81 2.20 8.89
CA PHE A 158 -6.78 2.03 9.90
C PHE A 158 -5.45 1.79 9.20
N ALA A 159 -4.45 2.57 9.59
CA ALA A 159 -3.08 2.44 9.11
C ALA A 159 -2.16 2.34 10.32
N LEU A 160 -1.45 1.22 10.45
CA LEU A 160 -0.50 0.99 11.52
C LEU A 160 0.92 1.01 10.97
N ARG A 161 1.76 1.85 11.56
CA ARG A 161 3.19 1.92 11.21
C ARG A 161 4.01 1.42 12.39
N CYS A 162 4.81 0.39 12.17
CA CYS A 162 5.69 -0.18 13.19
C CYS A 162 7.11 -0.31 12.64
N ASP A 163 8.10 -0.15 13.50
CA ASP A 163 9.48 -0.43 13.14
C ASP A 163 9.68 -1.93 12.87
N LEU A 164 10.33 -2.22 11.75
CA LEU A 164 10.70 -3.57 11.37
C LEU A 164 12.21 -3.77 11.59
N HIS A 165 12.57 -4.90 12.20
CA HIS A 165 13.96 -5.31 12.29
C HIS A 165 14.33 -6.16 11.06
N GLU A 166 15.56 -6.67 11.04
CA GLU A 166 16.14 -7.38 9.89
C GLU A 166 15.24 -8.50 9.34
N LYS A 167 14.74 -9.38 10.22
CA LYS A 167 13.95 -10.55 9.80
C LYS A 167 12.57 -10.14 9.28
N GLU A 168 11.92 -9.21 9.99
CA GLU A 168 10.60 -8.69 9.62
C GLU A 168 10.68 -7.93 8.28
N ALA A 169 11.66 -7.05 8.12
CA ALA A 169 11.92 -6.34 6.88
C ALA A 169 12.23 -7.30 5.72
N GLY A 170 13.00 -8.36 5.99
CA GLY A 170 13.28 -9.42 5.00
C GLY A 170 12.04 -10.18 4.56
N VAL A 171 11.07 -10.42 5.45
CA VAL A 171 9.76 -11.01 5.08
C VAL A 171 8.96 -10.03 4.24
N VAL A 172 8.88 -8.74 4.62
CA VAL A 172 8.15 -7.72 3.84
C VAL A 172 8.74 -7.55 2.44
N CYS A 173 10.07 -7.44 2.31
CA CYS A 173 10.71 -7.31 1.00
C CYS A 173 10.44 -8.51 0.08
N ARG A 174 10.40 -9.74 0.62
CA ARG A 174 10.05 -10.93 -0.15
C ARG A 174 8.56 -10.98 -0.50
N GLN A 175 7.69 -10.61 0.45
CA GLN A 175 6.24 -10.54 0.24
C GLN A 175 5.87 -9.55 -0.86
N LEU A 176 6.59 -8.44 -0.98
CA LEU A 176 6.41 -7.42 -2.01
C LEU A 176 7.15 -7.72 -3.32
N GLU A 177 7.76 -8.90 -3.46
CA GLU A 177 8.57 -9.29 -4.63
C GLU A 177 9.76 -8.34 -4.90
N CYS A 178 10.23 -7.65 -3.86
CA CYS A 178 11.32 -6.68 -3.90
C CYS A 178 12.70 -7.30 -3.54
N GLY A 179 12.78 -8.62 -3.37
CA GLY A 179 14.00 -9.33 -2.98
C GLY A 179 14.28 -9.29 -1.48
N THR A 180 15.51 -8.97 -1.06
CA THR A 180 15.93 -8.97 0.36
C THR A 180 16.03 -7.56 0.94
N ALA A 181 15.96 -7.45 2.26
CA ALA A 181 16.16 -6.17 2.94
C ALA A 181 17.64 -5.76 2.95
N LEU A 182 17.91 -4.49 2.68
CA LEU A 182 19.22 -3.84 2.75
C LEU A 182 19.30 -2.81 3.87
N GLN A 183 18.16 -2.20 4.23
CA GLN A 183 18.03 -1.25 5.31
C GLN A 183 16.74 -1.53 6.09
N TRP A 184 16.78 -1.34 7.40
CA TRP A 184 15.69 -1.53 8.36
C TRP A 184 15.99 -0.76 9.65
N SER A 185 15.06 -0.76 10.61
CA SER A 185 15.25 -0.03 11.87
C SER A 185 16.37 -0.63 12.71
N ARG A 186 17.31 0.25 13.11
CA ARG A 186 18.35 -0.03 14.11
C ARG A 186 18.06 0.66 15.44
N ALA A 187 16.95 1.39 15.53
CA ALA A 187 16.51 1.93 16.80
C ALA A 187 16.19 0.71 17.67
N HIS A 188 17.08 0.46 18.65
CA HIS A 188 17.06 -0.63 19.62
C HIS A 188 17.92 -1.87 19.26
N ASP A 189 19.19 -1.63 18.90
CA ASP A 189 20.23 -2.62 19.18
C ASP A 189 20.67 -2.42 20.65
N GLY A 190 20.17 -3.29 21.52
CA GLY A 190 20.07 -3.10 22.96
C GLY A 190 21.37 -2.76 23.70
N THR A 191 21.38 -1.59 24.35
CA THR A 191 22.14 -1.41 25.59
C THR A 191 21.33 -1.98 26.75
N ASN A 192 21.79 -3.12 27.29
CA ASN A 192 21.34 -3.83 28.51
C ASN A 192 20.35 -4.99 28.31
N GLY A 193 20.89 -6.18 28.03
CA GLY A 193 20.69 -7.43 28.80
C GLY A 193 19.29 -8.05 28.99
N ASN A 194 18.20 -7.33 28.73
CA ASN A 194 16.83 -7.84 28.75
C ASN A 194 16.35 -7.89 27.30
N GLN A 195 15.87 -9.05 26.84
CA GLN A 195 15.28 -9.19 25.50
C GLN A 195 14.14 -8.17 25.35
N GLU A 196 14.37 -7.13 24.54
CA GLU A 196 13.33 -6.16 24.21
C GLU A 196 12.16 -6.88 23.54
N GLN A 197 10.97 -6.61 24.06
CA GLN A 197 9.73 -7.14 23.51
C GLN A 197 9.41 -6.40 22.22
N LYS A 198 9.41 -7.11 21.10
CA LYS A 198 9.07 -6.58 19.78
C LYS A 198 7.58 -6.75 19.51
N TYR A 199 6.97 -5.76 18.87
CA TYR A 199 5.60 -5.87 18.36
C TYR A 199 5.44 -7.03 17.37
N LEU A 200 6.43 -7.23 16.51
CA LEU A 200 6.44 -8.29 15.51
C LEU A 200 7.74 -9.09 15.61
N THR A 201 7.62 -10.42 15.62
CA THR A 201 8.77 -11.33 15.65
C THR A 201 8.64 -12.41 14.57
N CYS A 202 9.52 -12.36 13.58
CA CYS A 202 9.64 -13.33 12.50
C CYS A 202 10.85 -14.26 12.68
N GLN A 203 10.76 -15.46 12.13
CA GLN A 203 11.90 -16.37 11.94
C GLN A 203 12.75 -15.95 10.74
N GLY A 204 12.14 -15.30 9.74
CA GLY A 204 12.74 -14.85 8.48
C GLY A 204 12.45 -15.79 7.30
N THR A 205 11.70 -16.89 7.51
CA THR A 205 11.33 -17.87 6.48
C THR A 205 9.89 -17.71 6.01
N GLU A 206 9.11 -16.91 6.71
CA GLU A 206 7.69 -16.66 6.45
C GLU A 206 7.47 -16.12 5.04
N THR A 207 6.33 -16.48 4.44
CA THR A 207 5.94 -16.00 3.10
C THR A 207 5.15 -14.70 3.16
N ASN A 208 4.58 -14.40 4.33
CA ASN A 208 3.80 -13.21 4.59
C ASN A 208 4.06 -12.75 6.02
N ILE A 209 4.09 -11.43 6.25
CA ILE A 209 4.37 -10.83 7.54
C ILE A 209 3.34 -11.23 8.62
N LEU A 210 2.10 -11.53 8.20
CA LEU A 210 1.03 -12.01 9.08
C LEU A 210 1.25 -13.45 9.59
N GLN A 211 2.29 -14.16 9.11
CA GLN A 211 2.68 -15.46 9.67
C GLN A 211 3.65 -15.32 10.85
N CYS A 212 4.15 -14.11 11.10
CA CYS A 212 5.02 -13.83 12.22
C CYS A 212 4.22 -13.74 13.53
N LEU A 213 4.94 -13.84 14.65
CA LEU A 213 4.33 -13.72 15.98
C LEU A 213 4.10 -12.24 16.29
N ILE A 214 2.86 -11.85 16.56
CA ILE A 214 2.46 -10.49 16.90
C ILE A 214 2.26 -10.40 18.40
N ASN A 215 2.88 -9.42 19.04
CA ASN A 215 2.75 -9.15 20.45
C ASN A 215 1.91 -7.88 20.67
N VAL A 216 0.62 -8.05 20.91
CA VAL A 216 -0.30 -6.92 21.08
C VAL A 216 -0.07 -6.15 22.38
N ASN A 217 0.68 -6.71 23.33
CA ASN A 217 1.02 -6.04 24.59
C ASN A 217 1.91 -4.82 24.42
N VAL A 218 2.58 -4.69 23.27
CA VAL A 218 3.49 -3.59 22.96
C VAL A 218 3.04 -2.79 21.72
N LEU A 219 1.73 -2.77 21.45
CA LEU A 219 1.15 -2.00 20.34
C LEU A 219 1.52 -0.50 20.40
N GLU A 220 1.78 0.03 21.60
CA GLU A 220 2.26 1.40 21.83
C GLU A 220 3.65 1.71 21.22
N GLN A 221 4.41 0.68 20.80
CA GLN A 221 5.67 0.86 20.06
C GLN A 221 5.43 1.18 18.56
N CYS A 222 4.19 1.10 18.11
CA CYS A 222 3.79 1.51 16.77
C CYS A 222 3.25 2.95 16.80
N ASP A 223 3.12 3.58 15.64
CA ASP A 223 2.62 4.95 15.48
C ASP A 223 3.54 6.06 16.11
N LEU A 224 4.85 5.78 16.24
CA LEU A 224 5.88 6.72 16.69
C LEU A 224 6.23 7.83 15.67
N LEU A 225 6.81 8.94 16.14
CA LEU A 225 7.14 10.11 15.28
C LEU A 225 8.29 9.86 14.29
N THR A 226 9.10 8.82 14.48
CA THR A 226 10.27 8.51 13.65
C THR A 226 10.32 7.01 13.37
N TYR A 227 10.06 6.62 12.12
CA TYR A 227 10.30 5.24 11.66
C TYR A 227 11.53 5.19 10.80
N THR A 228 12.25 4.08 10.89
CA THR A 228 13.31 3.83 9.93
C THR A 228 12.72 3.28 8.64
N GLN A 229 13.10 3.87 7.50
CA GLN A 229 12.70 3.36 6.20
C GLN A 229 13.34 2.00 5.93
N VAL A 230 12.51 1.05 5.48
CA VAL A 230 12.94 -0.22 4.92
C VAL A 230 13.34 0.02 3.47
N VAL A 231 14.50 -0.50 3.07
CA VAL A 231 14.94 -0.48 1.67
C VAL A 231 15.24 -1.90 1.25
N CYS A 232 14.60 -2.36 0.18
CA CYS A 232 14.81 -3.68 -0.40
C CYS A 232 15.79 -3.63 -1.57
N THR A 233 16.35 -4.78 -1.96
CA THR A 233 17.24 -4.91 -3.13
C THR A 233 16.60 -4.47 -4.44
N GLY A 234 15.28 -4.61 -4.56
CA GLY A 234 14.50 -4.21 -5.73
C GLY A 234 14.17 -2.72 -5.79
N HIS A 235 14.59 -1.91 -4.81
CA HIS A 235 14.40 -0.46 -4.85
C HIS A 235 15.10 0.15 -6.07
N VAL A 236 14.35 0.93 -6.84
CA VAL A 236 14.83 1.69 -8.00
C VAL A 236 14.31 3.11 -7.91
N GLU A 237 15.18 4.10 -8.14
CA GLU A 237 14.82 5.53 -8.18
C GLU A 237 15.77 6.28 -9.13
N ALA A 238 15.28 7.29 -9.85
CA ALA A 238 16.10 8.13 -10.73
C ALA A 238 16.49 9.48 -10.10
N ARG A 239 17.60 10.06 -10.60
CA ARG A 239 17.94 11.49 -10.40
C ARG A 239 18.72 12.05 -11.58
N LEU A 240 18.69 13.38 -11.73
CA LEU A 240 19.52 14.12 -12.69
C LEU A 240 20.54 14.98 -11.94
N LEU A 241 21.82 14.93 -12.37
CA LEU A 241 22.92 15.70 -11.78
C LEU A 241 23.75 16.44 -12.83
N GLY A 242 24.41 17.52 -12.41
CA GLY A 242 25.34 18.28 -13.24
C GLY A 242 24.70 19.23 -14.25
N GLY A 243 23.37 19.28 -14.32
CA GLY A 243 22.62 20.31 -15.03
C GLY A 243 22.55 21.65 -14.29
N VAL A 244 22.20 22.71 -15.01
CA VAL A 244 21.94 24.03 -14.41
C VAL A 244 20.56 24.01 -13.72
N HIS A 245 19.62 23.25 -14.28
CA HIS A 245 18.27 23.08 -13.72
C HIS A 245 18.02 21.65 -13.20
N PRO A 246 17.11 21.45 -12.23
CA PRO A 246 16.82 20.12 -11.66
C PRO A 246 16.22 19.10 -12.66
N CYS A 247 15.77 19.59 -13.82
CA CYS A 247 15.12 18.79 -14.86
C CYS A 247 16.03 18.52 -16.07
N GLU A 248 17.33 18.73 -15.89
CA GLU A 248 18.36 18.36 -16.85
C GLU A 248 19.58 17.83 -16.12
N GLY A 249 20.31 16.92 -16.76
CA GLY A 249 21.57 16.42 -16.21
C GLY A 249 21.93 15.03 -16.68
N ARG A 250 23.04 14.53 -16.14
CA ARG A 250 23.41 13.12 -16.21
C ARG A 250 22.39 12.29 -15.43
N LEU A 251 21.92 11.21 -16.05
CA LEU A 251 21.02 10.26 -15.43
C LEU A 251 21.79 9.31 -14.51
N GLU A 252 21.41 9.32 -13.24
CA GLU A 252 21.83 8.31 -12.28
C GLU A 252 20.61 7.58 -11.74
N VAL A 253 20.75 6.26 -11.57
CA VAL A 253 19.70 5.38 -11.04
C VAL A 253 20.22 4.72 -9.77
N LEU A 254 19.44 4.82 -8.70
CA LEU A 254 19.63 4.11 -7.45
C LEU A 254 19.13 2.68 -7.63
N ARG A 255 19.94 1.68 -7.27
CA ARG A 255 19.48 0.30 -7.09
C ARG A 255 19.84 -0.17 -5.69
N GLY A 256 18.82 -0.53 -4.91
CA GLY A 256 19.00 -0.78 -3.49
C GLY A 256 19.50 0.46 -2.76
N LEU A 257 20.79 0.50 -2.42
CA LEU A 257 21.42 1.63 -1.72
C LEU A 257 22.55 2.29 -2.52
N THR A 258 22.78 1.88 -3.76
CA THR A 258 23.90 2.35 -4.58
C THR A 258 23.42 3.12 -5.80
N TRP A 259 23.89 4.35 -5.95
CA TRP A 259 23.71 5.14 -7.17
C TRP A 259 24.73 4.69 -8.23
N GLY A 260 24.27 4.55 -9.45
CA GLY A 260 25.09 4.26 -10.62
C GLY A 260 24.62 5.01 -11.85
N THR A 261 25.49 5.13 -12.85
CA THR A 261 25.17 5.77 -14.13
C THR A 261 24.55 4.78 -15.10
N VAL A 262 23.89 5.29 -16.13
CA VAL A 262 23.27 4.52 -17.21
C VAL A 262 24.04 4.80 -18.50
N CYS A 263 24.25 3.79 -19.34
CA CYS A 263 24.86 4.00 -20.65
C CYS A 263 23.92 4.77 -21.59
N HIS A 264 24.46 5.69 -22.39
CA HIS A 264 23.71 6.41 -23.41
C HIS A 264 22.96 5.49 -24.38
N ASP A 265 23.59 4.39 -24.81
CA ASP A 265 22.99 3.41 -25.75
C ASP A 265 21.83 2.62 -25.12
N ASP A 266 21.70 2.65 -23.79
CA ASP A 266 20.64 1.98 -23.03
C ASP A 266 19.51 2.92 -22.61
N LEU A 267 19.65 4.23 -22.82
CA LEU A 267 18.61 5.22 -22.56
C LEU A 267 17.83 5.53 -23.84
N ASP A 268 16.63 4.99 -23.95
CA ASP A 268 15.70 5.30 -25.05
C ASP A 268 14.66 6.37 -24.65
N LEU A 269 13.93 6.90 -25.64
CA LEU A 269 12.91 7.92 -25.43
C LEU A 269 11.78 7.48 -24.48
N PRO A 270 11.23 6.25 -24.59
CA PRO A 270 10.26 5.75 -23.62
C PRO A 270 10.77 5.77 -22.18
N MET A 271 11.97 5.25 -21.91
CA MET A 271 12.60 5.30 -20.59
C MET A 271 12.80 6.75 -20.13
N ALA A 272 13.27 7.62 -21.02
CA ALA A 272 13.43 9.04 -20.72
C ALA A 272 12.11 9.72 -20.32
N HIS A 273 10.99 9.40 -20.97
CA HIS A 273 9.67 9.90 -20.59
C HIS A 273 9.25 9.42 -19.20
N VAL A 274 9.52 8.15 -18.85
CA VAL A 274 9.27 7.62 -17.50
C VAL A 274 10.09 8.37 -16.46
N VAL A 275 11.39 8.57 -16.69
CA VAL A 275 12.27 9.31 -15.77
C VAL A 275 11.81 10.75 -15.58
N CYS A 276 11.52 11.48 -16.67
CA CYS A 276 11.05 12.86 -16.55
C CYS A 276 9.73 12.96 -15.77
N ARG A 277 8.83 11.99 -15.93
CA ARG A 277 7.58 11.91 -15.19
C ARG A 277 7.80 11.57 -13.71
N GLU A 278 8.62 10.56 -13.42
CA GLU A 278 8.99 10.15 -12.06
C GLU A 278 9.57 11.32 -11.26
N LEU A 279 10.39 12.16 -11.91
CA LEU A 279 10.98 13.36 -11.31
C LEU A 279 10.06 14.58 -11.27
N GLY A 280 8.85 14.49 -11.81
CA GLY A 280 7.92 15.63 -11.90
C GLY A 280 8.41 16.76 -12.81
N CYS A 281 9.22 16.42 -13.82
CA CYS A 281 9.87 17.33 -14.77
C CYS A 281 9.19 17.38 -16.15
N GLY A 282 7.99 16.80 -16.28
CA GLY A 282 7.22 16.77 -17.52
C GLY A 282 7.69 15.66 -18.46
N THR A 283 7.92 15.99 -19.73
CA THR A 283 8.28 15.02 -20.78
C THR A 283 9.76 15.13 -21.16
N ALA A 284 10.34 14.05 -21.68
CA ALA A 284 11.67 14.08 -22.27
C ALA A 284 11.71 14.99 -23.50
N VAL A 285 12.69 15.89 -23.55
CA VAL A 285 12.94 16.78 -24.69
C VAL A 285 14.12 16.26 -25.50
N SER A 286 15.20 15.86 -24.85
CA SER A 286 16.37 15.31 -25.53
C SER A 286 17.15 14.36 -24.65
N ILE A 287 17.68 13.31 -25.28
CA ILE A 287 18.67 12.42 -24.70
C ILE A 287 20.03 12.83 -25.23
N LEU A 288 20.99 12.96 -24.32
CA LEU A 288 22.35 13.35 -24.62
C LEU A 288 23.30 12.22 -24.17
N GLY A 289 24.41 12.09 -24.88
CA GLY A 289 25.47 11.13 -24.57
C GLY A 289 26.78 11.85 -24.29
N SER A 290 27.87 11.09 -24.41
CA SER A 290 29.24 11.63 -24.31
C SER A 290 29.52 12.42 -23.03
N SER A 291 28.80 12.11 -21.95
CA SER A 291 28.96 12.74 -20.63
C SER A 291 28.83 14.26 -20.69
N HIS A 292 27.83 14.74 -21.43
CA HIS A 292 27.55 16.17 -21.65
C HIS A 292 27.51 17.00 -20.36
N PHE A 293 26.94 16.44 -19.28
CA PHE A 293 26.88 17.08 -17.95
C PHE A 293 27.99 16.62 -16.99
N GLY A 294 29.10 16.16 -17.55
CA GLY A 294 30.25 15.60 -16.84
C GLY A 294 30.13 14.11 -16.58
N TYR A 295 31.29 13.49 -16.35
CA TYR A 295 31.43 12.08 -15.99
C TYR A 295 30.78 11.81 -14.64
N GLY A 296 30.10 10.68 -14.53
CA GLY A 296 29.68 10.14 -13.26
C GLY A 296 30.81 9.45 -12.51
N SER A 297 30.45 8.90 -11.35
CA SER A 297 31.37 8.16 -10.49
C SER A 297 30.65 6.96 -9.90
N GLY A 298 31.35 5.85 -9.75
CA GLY A 298 30.79 4.63 -9.16
C GLY A 298 30.44 3.58 -10.22
N PRO A 299 29.45 2.71 -9.96
CA PRO A 299 29.09 1.67 -10.92
C PRO A 299 28.38 2.25 -12.15
N LEU A 300 28.65 1.65 -13.30
CA LEU A 300 27.84 1.79 -14.50
C LEU A 300 26.92 0.58 -14.60
N TRP A 301 25.62 0.81 -14.73
CA TRP A 301 24.64 -0.28 -14.75
C TRP A 301 24.74 -1.08 -16.05
N THR A 302 24.90 -2.39 -15.93
CA THR A 302 24.97 -3.33 -17.06
C THR A 302 23.61 -3.93 -17.43
N GLU A 303 22.53 -3.45 -16.83
CA GLU A 303 21.15 -3.78 -17.22
C GLU A 303 20.42 -2.49 -17.61
N ALA A 304 19.70 -2.54 -18.72
CA ALA A 304 18.87 -1.46 -19.22
C ALA A 304 17.42 -1.63 -18.76
N PHE A 305 16.66 -0.53 -18.77
CA PHE A 305 15.22 -0.54 -18.56
C PHE A 305 14.52 -0.41 -19.92
N ARG A 306 13.72 -1.41 -20.30
CA ARG A 306 12.86 -1.36 -21.48
C ARG A 306 11.47 -0.94 -21.05
N CYS A 307 11.24 0.37 -21.08
CA CYS A 307 9.95 0.96 -20.78
C CYS A 307 9.08 1.03 -22.05
N MET A 308 7.77 0.91 -21.88
CA MET A 308 6.78 1.26 -22.91
C MET A 308 6.56 2.77 -22.99
N GLY A 309 6.86 3.52 -21.92
CA GLY A 309 6.78 4.97 -21.82
C GLY A 309 5.58 5.48 -21.02
N ASN A 310 4.67 4.59 -20.60
CA ASN A 310 3.47 4.92 -19.80
C ASN A 310 3.57 4.48 -18.34
N GLU A 311 4.68 3.86 -17.94
CA GLU A 311 4.94 3.42 -16.56
C GLU A 311 5.07 4.61 -15.60
N SER A 312 4.48 4.53 -14.41
CA SER A 312 4.58 5.63 -13.44
C SER A 312 5.99 5.79 -12.86
N LEU A 313 6.77 4.70 -12.78
CA LEU A 313 8.11 4.64 -12.18
C LEU A 313 8.99 3.69 -13.00
N LEU A 314 10.31 3.92 -13.01
CA LEU A 314 11.30 2.99 -13.60
C LEU A 314 11.19 1.57 -13.05
N PHE A 315 10.77 1.43 -11.78
CA PHE A 315 10.55 0.13 -11.13
C PHE A 315 9.62 -0.81 -11.92
N HIS A 316 8.66 -0.26 -12.67
CA HIS A 316 7.67 -1.05 -13.43
C HIS A 316 8.17 -1.45 -14.83
N CYS A 317 9.30 -0.90 -15.29
CA CYS A 317 9.85 -1.24 -16.59
C CYS A 317 10.54 -2.61 -16.57
N LEU A 318 10.51 -3.30 -17.71
CA LEU A 318 11.21 -4.57 -17.88
C LEU A 318 12.73 -4.33 -17.79
N ARG A 319 13.46 -5.23 -17.12
CA ARG A 319 14.93 -5.22 -17.09
C ARG A 319 15.49 -6.18 -18.12
N GLU A 320 16.47 -5.71 -18.88
CA GLU A 320 17.20 -6.51 -19.87
C GLU A 320 18.71 -6.28 -19.76
N PRO A 321 19.55 -7.21 -20.24
CA PRO A 321 20.97 -6.96 -20.39
C PRO A 321 21.23 -5.69 -21.21
N GLY A 322 22.01 -4.78 -20.65
CA GLY A 322 22.41 -3.52 -21.29
C GLY A 322 23.74 -3.62 -22.01
N HIS A 323 24.21 -2.50 -22.53
CA HIS A 323 25.49 -2.36 -23.19
C HIS A 323 26.64 -2.23 -22.19
N GLN A 324 27.84 -2.60 -22.62
CA GLN A 324 29.07 -2.37 -21.85
C GLN A 324 29.67 -1.04 -22.28
N CYS A 325 29.60 -0.05 -21.39
CA CYS A 325 30.02 1.31 -21.68
C CYS A 325 31.04 1.81 -20.63
N GLY A 326 31.78 2.85 -21.01
CA GLY A 326 32.59 3.63 -20.08
C GLY A 326 31.85 4.87 -19.57
N HIS A 327 32.41 5.53 -18.56
CA HIS A 327 31.87 6.80 -18.05
C HIS A 327 31.95 7.96 -19.05
N ASP A 328 32.66 7.80 -20.16
CA ASP A 328 32.64 8.72 -21.32
C ASP A 328 31.36 8.59 -22.15
N GLN A 329 30.51 7.61 -21.85
CA GLN A 329 29.21 7.38 -22.49
C GLN A 329 28.06 7.43 -21.48
N ASP A 330 28.24 8.11 -20.34
CA ASP A 330 27.15 8.28 -19.37
C ASP A 330 25.99 9.03 -20.02
N ALA A 331 24.79 8.47 -19.85
CA ALA A 331 23.56 9.00 -20.38
C ALA A 331 23.17 10.29 -19.67
N ALA A 332 22.63 11.23 -20.44
CA ALA A 332 22.10 12.48 -19.96
C ALA A 332 20.72 12.72 -20.55
N LEU A 333 19.89 13.44 -19.80
CA LEU A 333 18.51 13.70 -20.14
C LEU A 333 18.20 15.18 -19.88
N ILE A 334 17.51 15.80 -20.83
CA ILE A 334 16.86 17.09 -20.65
C ILE A 334 15.36 16.83 -20.74
N CYS A 335 14.66 17.15 -19.67
CA CYS A 335 13.20 17.17 -19.62
C CYS A 335 12.69 18.57 -19.95
N SER A 336 11.39 18.71 -20.18
CA SER A 336 10.79 20.02 -20.46
C SER A 336 10.98 21.00 -19.30
N GLY A 337 11.13 20.51 -18.06
CA GLY A 337 11.39 21.35 -16.89
C GLY A 337 10.21 22.23 -16.50
N GLU A 338 9.09 22.00 -17.15
CA GLU A 338 7.86 22.78 -17.02
C GLU A 338 7.13 22.37 -15.75
N LYS A 339 7.19 23.26 -14.76
CA LYS A 339 6.45 23.13 -13.50
C LYS A 339 5.24 24.03 -13.54
N PHE A 340 4.09 23.48 -13.20
CA PHE A 340 2.85 24.23 -13.07
C PHE A 340 2.55 24.50 -11.60
N ARG A 341 1.95 25.65 -11.30
CA ARG A 341 1.41 25.97 -9.98
C ARG A 341 0.09 26.72 -10.08
N LEU A 342 -0.69 26.62 -9.01
CA LEU A 342 -1.85 27.45 -8.75
C LEU A 342 -1.48 28.48 -7.68
N VAL A 343 -1.71 29.76 -7.96
CA VAL A 343 -1.38 30.86 -7.02
C VAL A 343 -2.54 31.81 -6.82
N ASN A 344 -2.50 32.54 -5.69
CA ASN A 344 -3.53 33.50 -5.27
C ASN A 344 -4.93 32.90 -5.05
N GLY A 345 -5.04 31.57 -4.93
CA GLY A 345 -6.24 30.91 -4.44
C GLY A 345 -6.32 30.87 -2.92
N SER A 346 -7.51 30.54 -2.39
CA SER A 346 -7.71 30.27 -0.96
C SER A 346 -7.17 28.89 -0.54
N SER A 347 -6.81 28.04 -1.51
CA SER A 347 -6.19 26.72 -1.29
C SER A 347 -5.07 26.42 -2.29
N ARG A 348 -4.33 25.34 -2.06
CA ARG A 348 -3.34 24.82 -3.04
C ARG A 348 -3.99 24.23 -4.31
N CYS A 349 -5.30 24.00 -4.28
CA CYS A 349 -6.08 23.35 -5.34
C CYS A 349 -6.98 24.34 -6.09
N GLU A 350 -6.77 25.64 -5.90
CA GLU A 350 -7.39 26.67 -6.71
C GLU A 350 -6.41 27.82 -6.95
N GLY A 351 -6.56 28.54 -8.06
CA GLY A 351 -5.76 29.72 -8.32
C GLY A 351 -5.53 30.02 -9.79
N ARG A 352 -4.72 31.05 -10.03
CA ARG A 352 -4.17 31.36 -11.36
C ARG A 352 -3.13 30.32 -11.74
N VAL A 353 -3.19 29.86 -12.98
CA VAL A 353 -2.26 28.88 -13.53
C VAL A 353 -0.98 29.59 -14.00
N GLU A 354 0.15 29.20 -13.44
CA GLU A 354 1.47 29.67 -13.86
C GLU A 354 2.36 28.49 -14.23
N LEU A 355 3.13 28.69 -15.30
CA LEU A 355 4.14 27.77 -15.82
C LEU A 355 5.53 28.37 -15.57
N LEU A 356 6.45 27.56 -15.03
CA LEU A 356 7.85 27.92 -14.86
C LEU A 356 8.60 27.76 -16.20
N VAL A 357 9.13 28.87 -16.72
CA VAL A 357 9.94 28.89 -17.95
C VAL A 357 11.21 29.71 -17.68
N GLN A 358 12.39 29.11 -17.90
CA GLN A 358 13.70 29.79 -17.73
C GLN A 358 13.81 30.52 -16.37
N ASP A 359 13.46 29.84 -15.28
CA ASP A 359 13.43 30.34 -13.90
C ASP A 359 12.47 31.52 -13.61
N ALA A 360 11.55 31.82 -14.53
CA ALA A 360 10.49 32.81 -14.33
C ALA A 360 9.10 32.16 -14.39
N TRP A 361 8.27 32.43 -13.39
CA TRP A 361 6.85 32.04 -13.40
C TRP A 361 6.06 32.95 -14.32
N GLN A 362 5.42 32.36 -15.33
CA GLN A 362 4.63 33.10 -16.31
C GLN A 362 3.18 32.59 -16.29
N PRO A 363 2.18 33.50 -16.27
CA PRO A 363 0.78 33.11 -16.36
C PRO A 363 0.44 32.54 -17.74
N LEU A 364 -0.39 31.50 -17.79
CA LEU A 364 -0.98 30.98 -19.03
C LEU A 364 -2.14 31.87 -19.49
N CYS A 365 -2.41 31.91 -20.79
CA CYS A 365 -3.54 32.64 -21.36
C CYS A 365 -4.86 31.89 -21.17
N ALA A 366 -5.92 32.59 -20.75
CA ALA A 366 -7.24 32.00 -20.58
C ALA A 366 -8.02 31.79 -21.90
N ALA A 367 -7.55 32.32 -23.03
CA ALA A 367 -8.32 32.39 -24.28
C ALA A 367 -8.73 31.01 -24.83
N ASN A 368 -7.91 29.99 -24.61
CA ASN A 368 -8.16 28.62 -25.02
C ASN A 368 -7.95 27.64 -23.87
N TRP A 369 -8.11 28.11 -22.63
CA TRP A 369 -7.99 27.28 -21.44
C TRP A 369 -9.36 26.76 -21.05
N ASP A 370 -9.57 25.45 -21.21
CA ASP A 370 -10.88 24.84 -20.94
C ASP A 370 -10.87 23.87 -19.74
N LEU A 371 -12.02 23.23 -19.50
CA LEU A 371 -12.19 22.33 -18.35
C LEU A 371 -11.41 21.02 -18.53
N ALA A 372 -11.16 20.56 -19.76
CA ALA A 372 -10.37 19.36 -20.01
C ALA A 372 -8.90 19.64 -19.70
N ASP A 373 -8.36 20.77 -20.15
CA ASP A 373 -7.00 21.21 -19.80
C ASP A 373 -6.84 21.36 -18.29
N ALA A 374 -7.79 22.04 -17.64
CA ALA A 374 -7.78 22.23 -16.20
C ALA A 374 -7.92 20.91 -15.44
N THR A 375 -8.66 19.93 -15.96
CA THR A 375 -8.81 18.62 -15.31
C THR A 375 -7.49 17.87 -15.30
N VAL A 376 -6.75 17.88 -16.42
CA VAL A 376 -5.41 17.30 -16.48
C VAL A 376 -4.47 17.99 -15.49
N LEU A 377 -4.50 19.32 -15.41
CA LEU A 377 -3.70 20.07 -14.44
C LEU A 377 -4.07 19.74 -12.99
N CYS A 378 -5.36 19.68 -12.65
CA CYS A 378 -5.83 19.35 -11.32
C CYS A 378 -5.39 17.93 -10.91
N HIS A 379 -5.42 16.96 -11.83
CA HIS A 379 -4.89 15.62 -11.58
C HIS A 379 -3.37 15.64 -11.38
N GLN A 380 -2.63 16.36 -12.23
CA GLN A 380 -1.19 16.52 -12.12
C GLN A 380 -0.76 17.14 -10.79
N LEU A 381 -1.55 18.05 -10.22
CA LEU A 381 -1.31 18.67 -8.92
C LEU A 381 -1.89 17.88 -7.73
N ASN A 382 -2.42 16.67 -7.98
CA ASN A 382 -3.05 15.83 -6.98
C ASN A 382 -4.21 16.52 -6.24
N CYS A 383 -5.00 17.28 -7.00
CA CYS A 383 -6.14 18.07 -6.54
C CYS A 383 -7.49 17.55 -7.07
N GLY A 384 -7.53 16.31 -7.58
CA GLY A 384 -8.73 15.73 -8.18
C GLY A 384 -9.00 16.26 -9.58
N TYR A 385 -10.27 16.50 -9.92
CA TYR A 385 -10.70 16.98 -11.23
C TYR A 385 -11.04 18.48 -11.21
N ALA A 386 -11.14 19.14 -12.35
CA ALA A 386 -11.52 20.55 -12.41
C ALA A 386 -13.03 20.73 -12.24
N VAL A 387 -13.41 21.61 -11.32
CA VAL A 387 -14.80 22.03 -11.07
C VAL A 387 -15.16 23.25 -11.92
N ALA A 388 -14.22 24.18 -12.09
CA ALA A 388 -14.42 25.38 -12.90
C ALA A 388 -13.10 25.98 -13.40
N THR A 389 -13.19 26.77 -14.47
CA THR A 389 -12.13 27.64 -14.98
C THR A 389 -12.63 29.09 -14.96
N PRO A 390 -12.49 29.82 -13.83
CA PRO A 390 -12.90 31.21 -13.74
C PRO A 390 -12.21 32.07 -14.83
N GLN A 391 -12.97 33.00 -15.40
CA GLN A 391 -12.51 33.86 -16.49
C GLN A 391 -11.39 34.81 -16.03
N GLY A 392 -10.61 35.30 -17.00
CA GLY A 392 -9.33 36.01 -16.81
C GLY A 392 -9.29 37.01 -15.65
N GLY A 393 -8.26 36.86 -14.79
CA GLY A 393 -7.93 37.80 -13.72
C GLY A 393 -8.62 37.54 -12.38
N HIS A 394 -9.40 36.45 -12.26
CA HIS A 394 -10.12 36.08 -11.03
C HIS A 394 -9.22 36.00 -9.78
N PHE A 395 -8.03 35.43 -9.91
CA PHE A 395 -7.05 35.30 -8.83
C PHE A 395 -5.97 36.40 -8.88
N GLY A 396 -6.30 37.56 -9.43
CA GLY A 396 -5.40 38.70 -9.55
C GLY A 396 -4.58 38.68 -10.84
N ASN A 397 -4.28 39.90 -11.30
CA ASN A 397 -3.54 40.15 -12.54
C ASN A 397 -2.05 40.28 -12.27
N VAL A 398 -1.24 39.78 -13.19
CA VAL A 398 0.22 39.98 -13.18
C VAL A 398 0.57 40.94 -14.32
N GLU A 399 1.35 41.97 -14.02
CA GLU A 399 2.02 42.78 -15.06
C GLU A 399 3.23 42.01 -15.56
N GLY A 400 3.11 41.34 -16.70
CA GLY A 400 4.18 40.53 -17.28
C GLY A 400 3.75 39.82 -18.58
N PRO A 401 4.70 39.21 -19.31
CA PRO A 401 4.39 38.43 -20.50
C PRO A 401 3.52 37.21 -20.12
N ILE A 402 2.36 37.10 -20.78
CA ILE A 402 1.46 35.95 -20.65
C ILE A 402 1.82 34.93 -21.73
N ARG A 403 1.95 33.65 -21.34
CA ARG A 403 2.18 32.54 -22.27
C ARG A 403 0.92 32.29 -23.09
N THR A 404 1.10 32.18 -24.41
CA THR A 404 0.02 31.97 -25.36
C THR A 404 -0.11 30.51 -25.80
N ASP A 405 0.61 29.60 -25.14
CA ASP A 405 0.52 28.16 -25.41
C ASP A 405 -0.92 27.69 -25.28
N VAL A 406 -1.41 27.02 -26.32
CA VAL A 406 -2.75 26.44 -26.33
C VAL A 406 -2.62 24.94 -26.13
N PHE A 407 -3.30 24.44 -25.11
CA PHE A 407 -3.44 23.02 -24.83
C PHE A 407 -4.75 22.53 -25.42
N HIS A 408 -4.75 21.31 -25.96
CA HIS A 408 -5.93 20.68 -26.54
C HIS A 408 -6.15 19.32 -25.87
N CYS A 409 -6.27 19.32 -24.55
CA CYS A 409 -6.44 18.08 -23.79
C CYS A 409 -7.82 17.44 -24.03
N VAL A 410 -7.87 16.12 -23.90
CA VAL A 410 -9.11 15.32 -23.83
C VAL A 410 -9.60 15.20 -22.38
N GLY A 411 -8.71 15.37 -21.40
CA GLY A 411 -9.02 15.32 -19.96
C GLY A 411 -8.53 14.05 -19.26
N THR A 412 -7.98 13.09 -20.02
CA THR A 412 -7.49 11.80 -19.50
C THR A 412 -5.97 11.69 -19.51
N GLU A 413 -5.29 12.71 -20.04
CA GLU A 413 -3.84 12.77 -20.09
C GLU A 413 -3.25 12.79 -18.68
N PRO A 414 -2.07 12.16 -18.48
CA PRO A 414 -1.43 12.13 -17.17
C PRO A 414 -0.87 13.51 -16.76
N HIS A 415 -0.47 14.33 -17.74
CA HIS A 415 0.11 15.67 -17.53
C HIS A 415 -0.30 16.63 -18.64
N LEU A 416 -0.33 17.92 -18.33
CA LEU A 416 -0.80 18.95 -19.27
C LEU A 416 0.04 19.01 -20.56
N LEU A 417 1.32 18.68 -20.46
CA LEU A 417 2.24 18.60 -21.61
C LEU A 417 2.12 17.35 -22.45
N SER A 418 1.35 16.36 -22.01
CA SER A 418 1.02 15.21 -22.85
C SER A 418 -0.09 15.53 -23.85
N CYS A 419 -0.74 16.68 -23.70
CA CYS A 419 -1.78 17.13 -24.61
C CYS A 419 -1.16 17.70 -25.90
N PRO A 420 -1.86 17.62 -27.04
CA PRO A 420 -1.47 18.35 -28.24
C PRO A 420 -1.38 19.86 -27.94
N THR A 421 -0.24 20.49 -28.26
CA THR A 421 0.00 21.91 -28.00
C THR A 421 0.23 22.72 -29.27
N SER A 422 -0.27 23.95 -29.28
CA SER A 422 0.01 24.94 -30.32
C SER A 422 0.80 26.11 -29.73
N THR A 423 2.11 26.17 -30.02
CA THR A 423 3.06 27.15 -29.44
C THR A 423 3.46 28.27 -30.41
N LEU A 424 3.20 28.13 -31.71
CA LEU A 424 3.58 29.08 -32.76
C LEU A 424 2.33 29.67 -33.44
N GLY A 425 2.16 31.00 -33.37
CA GLY A 425 1.07 31.73 -34.04
C GLY A 425 -0.16 32.03 -33.17
N ALA A 426 -0.11 31.74 -31.86
CA ALA A 426 -1.20 32.06 -30.94
C ALA A 426 -1.36 33.57 -30.76
N GLN A 427 -2.61 34.03 -30.81
CA GLN A 427 -2.98 35.45 -30.73
C GLN A 427 -2.53 36.06 -29.39
N ALA A 428 -2.05 37.30 -29.41
CA ALA A 428 -1.58 37.99 -28.21
C ALA A 428 -2.68 38.00 -27.14
N CYS A 429 -2.36 37.49 -25.94
CA CYS A 429 -3.29 37.46 -24.83
C CYS A 429 -3.39 38.85 -24.19
N ALA A 430 -4.62 39.33 -23.96
CA ALA A 430 -4.82 40.61 -23.28
C ALA A 430 -4.25 40.57 -21.85
N LEU A 431 -3.68 41.69 -21.39
CA LEU A 431 -3.20 41.84 -20.01
C LEU A 431 -4.32 41.54 -19.02
N GLY A 432 -4.05 40.68 -18.05
CA GLY A 432 -5.04 40.21 -17.07
C GLY A 432 -5.92 39.04 -17.52
N ASN A 433 -5.81 38.57 -18.77
CA ASN A 433 -6.55 37.39 -19.24
C ASN A 433 -5.81 36.08 -18.92
N SER A 434 -5.47 35.87 -17.65
CA SER A 434 -4.73 34.68 -17.20
C SER A 434 -5.64 33.50 -16.89
N ALA A 435 -5.25 32.30 -17.33
CA ALA A 435 -5.92 31.04 -17.03
C ALA A 435 -6.00 30.78 -15.52
N SER A 436 -7.08 30.13 -15.10
CA SER A 436 -7.36 29.80 -13.70
C SER A 436 -7.98 28.41 -13.60
N ALA A 437 -7.78 27.74 -12.47
CA ALA A 437 -8.40 26.47 -12.19
C ALA A 437 -8.97 26.44 -10.76
N LEU A 438 -10.15 25.85 -10.62
CA LEU A 438 -10.79 25.48 -9.36
C LEU A 438 -10.93 23.96 -9.37
N CYS A 439 -10.14 23.25 -8.56
CA CYS A 439 -10.16 21.79 -8.52
C CYS A 439 -11.09 21.25 -7.40
N SER A 440 -11.44 19.97 -7.47
CA SER A 440 -12.34 19.32 -6.51
C SER A 440 -11.71 18.98 -5.15
N GLY A 441 -10.38 19.00 -5.06
CA GLY A 441 -9.64 18.64 -3.84
C GLY A 441 -9.74 19.70 -2.75
N GLU A 442 -10.13 19.29 -1.54
CA GLU A 442 -10.15 20.17 -0.37
C GLU A 442 -8.75 20.42 0.23
N CYS A 443 -8.61 21.56 0.91
CA CYS A 443 -7.44 21.95 1.71
C CYS A 443 -6.98 20.82 2.64
N ARG A 444 -5.89 20.14 2.29
CA ARG A 444 -4.96 19.66 3.30
C ARG A 444 -3.77 20.61 3.28
N GLN A 445 -3.78 21.58 4.20
CA GLN A 445 -2.56 22.32 4.52
C GLN A 445 -1.51 21.32 5.04
N PRO A 446 -0.22 21.52 4.71
CA PRO A 446 0.87 20.75 5.31
C PRO A 446 0.91 20.93 6.84
#